data_AF-A0AAD0TRH8-F1
#
_entry.id   AF-A0AAD0TRH8-F1
#
_cell.length_a   1.000
_cell.length_b   1.000
_cell.length_c   1.000
_cell.angle_alpha   90.00
_cell.angle_beta   90.00
_cell.angle_gamma   90.00
#
_symmetry.space_group_name_H-M   'P 1'
#
loop_
_entity.id
_entity.type
_entity.pdbx_description
1 polymer ?
#
loop_
_entity_poly.entity_id
_entity_poly.type
_entity_poly.pdbx_seq_one_letter_code
_entity_poly.pdbx_strand_id
1 'polypeptide(L)'
;MQVRLVPNLQLGDRIIGPTRDPVANRALYQRYAKRLQARLGIGFQVYLDTSDGYDLLHAHDYDTNTCWVVATEVYQALTDSAVLTHHRIMPLSDQALILKTTQSIEQQLRQPPLTH
;
A
#
# COMPACT_ATOMS: atom_id res chain seq x y z
N MET A 1 -7.41 -7.41 -10.30
CA MET A 1 -6.70 -6.24 -9.77
C MET A 1 -5.70 -6.68 -8.71
N GLN A 2 -4.46 -6.20 -8.76
CA GLN A 2 -3.45 -6.42 -7.73
C GLN A 2 -3.49 -5.31 -6.69
N VAL A 3 -3.37 -5.67 -5.42
CA VAL A 3 -3.27 -4.74 -4.30
C VAL A 3 -1.94 -5.02 -3.61
N ARG A 4 -0.96 -4.15 -3.79
CA ARG A 4 0.36 -4.28 -3.19
C ARG A 4 0.43 -3.45 -1.91
N LEU A 5 0.57 -4.12 -0.79
CA LEU A 5 0.76 -3.47 0.50
C LEU A 5 2.25 -3.18 0.70
N VAL A 6 2.60 -1.91 0.87
CA VAL A 6 3.99 -1.46 1.04
C VAL A 6 4.19 -1.10 2.51
N PRO A 7 4.85 -1.98 3.30
CA PRO A 7 4.97 -1.76 4.74
C PRO A 7 5.95 -0.65 5.09
N ASN A 8 6.95 -0.48 4.23
CA ASN A 8 8.07 0.42 4.41
C ASN A 8 8.46 1.02 3.07
N LEU A 9 9.00 2.23 3.11
CA LEU A 9 9.79 2.81 2.03
C LEU A 9 11.21 3.04 2.55
N GLN A 10 12.19 2.39 1.93
CA GLN A 10 13.60 2.63 2.20
C GLN A 10 14.14 3.74 1.29
N LEU A 11 14.65 4.81 1.90
CA LEU A 11 15.33 5.91 1.21
C LEU A 11 16.75 6.05 1.76
N GLY A 12 17.73 5.46 1.06
CA GLY A 12 19.09 5.30 1.57
C GLY A 12 19.08 4.50 2.88
N ASP A 13 19.60 5.09 3.95
CA ASP A 13 19.65 4.48 5.29
C ASP A 13 18.37 4.68 6.12
N ARG A 14 17.40 5.46 5.61
CA ARG A 14 16.17 5.76 6.33
C ARG A 14 15.06 4.78 5.95
N ILE A 15 14.43 4.18 6.96
CA ILE A 15 13.18 3.44 6.82
C ILE A 15 12.01 4.36 7.19
N ILE A 16 11.04 4.46 6.29
CA ILE A 16 9.79 5.19 6.49
C ILE A 16 8.66 4.17 6.54
N GLY A 17 7.85 4.20 7.59
CA GLY A 17 6.76 3.26 7.83
C GLY A 17 6.17 3.47 9.22
N PRO A 18 5.13 2.71 9.61
CA PRO A 18 4.44 2.91 10.89
C PRO A 18 5.36 2.86 12.12
N THR A 19 6.48 2.15 12.00
CA THR A 19 7.56 2.11 12.98
C THR A 19 8.91 2.22 12.27
N ARG A 20 9.99 2.39 13.05
CA ARG A 20 11.37 2.34 12.53
C ARG A 20 11.89 0.91 12.30
N ASP A 21 11.11 -0.11 12.64
CA ASP A 21 11.48 -1.51 12.47
C ASP A 21 10.76 -2.11 11.24
N PRO A 22 11.50 -2.42 10.15
CA PRO A 22 10.91 -2.94 8.93
C PRO A 22 10.27 -4.33 9.12
N VAL A 23 10.78 -5.14 10.05
CA VAL A 23 10.24 -6.48 10.36
C VAL A 23 8.90 -6.34 11.09
N ALA A 24 8.81 -5.43 12.06
CA ALA A 24 7.57 -5.15 12.77
C ALA A 24 6.48 -4.64 11.81
N ASN A 25 6.84 -3.74 10.90
CA ASN A 25 5.92 -3.20 9.89
C ASN A 25 5.42 -4.30 8.95
N ARG A 26 6.32 -5.16 8.43
CA ARG A 26 5.93 -6.33 7.61
C ARG A 26 4.95 -7.24 8.35
N ALA A 27 5.18 -7.52 9.64
CA ALA A 27 4.29 -8.36 10.43
C ALA A 27 2.90 -7.73 10.64
N LEU A 28 2.81 -6.41 10.83
CA LEU A 28 1.54 -5.68 10.89
C LEU A 28 0.77 -5.80 9.59
N TYR A 29 1.44 -5.50 8.48
CA TYR A 29 0.84 -5.56 7.15
C TYR A 29 0.47 -6.97 6.72
N GLN A 30 1.22 -8.00 7.09
CA GLN A 30 0.87 -9.38 6.78
C GLN A 30 -0.45 -9.79 7.44
N ARG A 31 -0.70 -9.36 8.69
CA ARG A 31 -1.98 -9.61 9.38
C ARG A 31 -3.12 -8.86 8.73
N TYR A 32 -2.89 -7.61 8.31
CA TYR A 32 -3.86 -6.81 7.57
C TYR A 32 -4.19 -7.43 6.21
N ALA A 33 -3.17 -7.89 5.46
CA ALA A 33 -3.29 -8.50 4.13
C ALA A 33 -4.25 -9.68 4.12
N LYS A 34 -4.10 -10.62 5.06
CA LYS A 34 -4.97 -11.80 5.17
C LYS A 34 -6.44 -11.40 5.33
N ARG A 35 -6.70 -10.38 6.15
CA ARG A 35 -8.07 -9.87 6.37
C ARG A 35 -8.60 -9.15 5.14
N LEU A 36 -7.79 -8.27 4.53
CA LEU A 36 -8.20 -7.52 3.34
C LEU A 36 -8.50 -8.47 2.17
N GLN A 37 -7.66 -9.48 1.93
CA GLN A 37 -7.88 -10.49 0.87
C GLN A 37 -9.22 -11.22 1.06
N ALA A 38 -9.51 -11.66 2.29
CA ALA A 38 -10.76 -12.34 2.61
C ALA A 38 -11.99 -11.44 2.41
N ARG A 39 -11.82 -10.13 2.63
CA ARG A 39 -12.90 -9.14 2.49
C ARG A 39 -13.13 -8.73 1.04
N LEU A 40 -12.08 -8.52 0.26
CA LEU A 40 -12.21 -8.11 -1.14
C LEU A 40 -12.84 -9.20 -2.02
N GLY A 41 -12.50 -10.47 -1.77
CA GLY A 41 -13.07 -11.60 -2.50
C GLY A 41 -12.44 -11.81 -3.88
N ILE A 42 -13.16 -12.51 -4.76
CA ILE A 42 -12.70 -12.94 -6.09
C ILE A 42 -12.46 -11.70 -6.98
N GLY A 43 -11.37 -11.71 -7.75
CA GLY A 43 -10.97 -10.60 -8.64
C GLY A 43 -9.89 -9.67 -8.07
N PHE A 44 -9.58 -9.80 -6.77
CA PHE A 44 -8.50 -9.07 -6.11
C PHE A 44 -7.42 -10.04 -5.61
N GLN A 45 -6.16 -9.66 -5.77
CA GLN A 45 -5.01 -10.36 -5.22
C GLN A 45 -4.19 -9.39 -4.37
N VAL A 46 -4.10 -9.66 -3.07
CA VAL A 46 -3.39 -8.83 -2.09
C VAL A 46 -2.00 -9.42 -1.86
N TYR A 47 -0.98 -8.64 -2.19
CA TYR A 47 0.42 -9.00 -2.00
C TYR A 47 1.07 -8.10 -0.96
N LEU A 48 2.01 -8.66 -0.21
CA LEU A 48 2.90 -7.89 0.65
C LEU A 48 4.16 -7.58 -0.16
N ASP A 49 4.52 -6.30 -0.25
CA ASP A 49 5.81 -5.90 -0.81
C ASP A 49 6.93 -6.27 0.17
N THR A 50 7.89 -7.05 -0.32
CA THR A 50 9.09 -7.48 0.41
C THR A 50 10.34 -6.72 -0.02
N SER A 51 10.22 -5.81 -0.98
CA SER A 51 11.31 -4.99 -1.53
C SER A 51 11.56 -3.69 -0.74
N ASP A 52 10.84 -3.48 0.37
CA ASP A 52 10.86 -2.25 1.18
C ASP A 52 10.60 -0.98 0.35
N GLY A 53 9.62 -1.05 -0.55
CA GLY A 53 9.16 0.08 -1.36
C GLY A 53 9.97 0.31 -2.63
N TYR A 54 11.02 -0.48 -2.88
CA TYR A 54 11.79 -0.38 -4.12
C TYR A 54 10.93 -0.61 -5.36
N ASP A 55 10.07 -1.64 -5.33
CA ASP A 55 9.16 -1.98 -6.42
C ASP A 55 8.17 -0.84 -6.72
N LEU A 56 7.73 -0.12 -5.69
CA LEU A 56 6.85 1.04 -5.83
C LEU A 56 7.57 2.19 -6.55
N LEU A 57 8.81 2.49 -6.15
CA LEU A 57 9.61 3.58 -6.73
C LEU A 57 9.98 3.33 -8.19
N HIS A 58 10.05 2.08 -8.61
CA HIS A 58 10.44 1.67 -9.96
C HIS A 58 9.28 1.03 -10.76
N ALA A 59 8.06 1.19 -10.27
CA ALA A 59 6.86 0.69 -10.93
C ALA A 59 6.69 1.37 -12.29
N HIS A 60 6.33 0.59 -13.31
CA HIS A 60 6.19 1.09 -14.69
C HIS A 60 4.97 2.02 -14.81
N ASP A 61 5.13 3.18 -15.45
CA ASP A 61 4.12 4.26 -15.53
C ASP A 61 2.75 3.89 -16.15
N TYR A 62 2.60 2.69 -16.71
CA TYR A 62 1.36 2.20 -17.32
C TYR A 62 0.70 1.02 -16.58
N ASP A 63 1.10 0.75 -15.32
CA ASP A 63 0.44 -0.26 -14.50
C ASP A 63 -0.89 0.26 -13.93
N THR A 64 -1.96 0.05 -14.69
CA THR A 64 -3.33 0.40 -14.27
C THR A 64 -4.00 -0.68 -13.41
N ASN A 65 -3.37 -1.84 -13.26
CA ASN A 65 -3.95 -3.00 -12.57
C ASN A 65 -3.47 -3.15 -11.13
N THR A 66 -2.45 -2.41 -10.72
CA THR A 66 -1.90 -2.39 -9.37
C THR A 66 -2.37 -1.18 -8.59
N CYS A 67 -2.94 -1.40 -7.40
CA CYS A 67 -3.08 -0.37 -6.39
C CYS A 67 -2.05 -0.60 -5.29
N TRP A 68 -1.31 0.44 -4.97
CA TRP A 68 -0.35 0.43 -3.87
C TRP A 68 -1.04 0.98 -2.62
N VAL A 69 -0.96 0.25 -1.53
CA VAL A 69 -1.48 0.69 -0.22
C VAL A 69 -0.29 0.87 0.69
N VAL A 70 -0.05 2.12 1.10
CA VAL A 70 1.15 2.52 1.82
C VAL A 70 0.78 3.16 3.16
N ALA A 71 1.70 3.17 4.13
CA ALA A 71 1.45 3.89 5.38
C ALA A 71 1.31 5.39 5.13
N THR A 72 0.62 6.11 6.02
CA THR A 72 0.40 7.56 5.86
C THR A 72 1.73 8.32 5.77
N GLU A 73 2.73 7.93 6.56
CA GLU A 73 4.07 8.54 6.49
C GLU A 73 4.77 8.25 5.15
N VAL A 74 4.61 7.04 4.59
CA VAL A 74 5.15 6.70 3.27
C VAL A 74 4.46 7.52 2.19
N TYR A 75 3.13 7.65 2.26
CA TYR A 75 2.38 8.49 1.33
C TYR A 75 2.87 9.94 1.34
N GLN A 76 3.09 10.51 2.53
CA GLN A 76 3.63 11.86 2.70
C GLN A 76 5.06 11.99 2.16
N ALA A 77 5.91 10.97 2.33
CA ALA A 77 7.26 10.97 1.77
C ALA A 77 7.29 10.92 0.23
N LEU A 78 6.20 10.45 -0.39
CA LEU A 78 6.05 10.39 -1.85
C LEU A 78 5.46 11.66 -2.47
N THR A 79 5.06 12.66 -1.66
CA THR A 79 4.29 13.85 -2.11
C THR A 79 4.91 14.57 -3.32
N ASP A 80 6.24 14.64 -3.39
CA ASP A 80 6.95 15.32 -4.48
C ASP A 80 7.48 14.35 -5.56
N SER A 81 7.03 13.09 -5.55
CA SER A 81 7.47 12.06 -6.49
C SER A 81 6.51 11.93 -7.68
N ALA A 82 7.06 11.69 -8.87
CA ALA A 82 6.26 11.35 -10.06
C ALA A 82 5.38 10.12 -9.85
N VAL A 83 5.73 9.27 -8.87
CA VAL A 83 5.02 8.02 -8.54
C VAL A 83 3.55 8.29 -8.17
N LEU A 84 3.24 9.35 -7.41
CA LEU A 84 1.85 9.69 -7.06
C LEU A 84 1.00 10.11 -8.26
N THR A 85 1.64 10.55 -9.36
CA THR A 85 0.95 11.03 -10.56
C THR A 85 0.61 9.87 -11.51
N HIS A 86 1.45 8.83 -11.53
CA HIS A 86 1.31 7.72 -12.48
C HIS A 86 0.66 6.48 -11.89
N HIS A 87 0.63 6.34 -10.56
CA HIS A 87 0.16 5.13 -9.89
C HIS A 87 -1.05 5.37 -9.00
N ARG A 88 -1.93 4.37 -8.90
CA ARG A 88 -3.00 4.37 -7.91
C ARG A 88 -2.43 4.04 -6.53
N ILE A 89 -2.26 5.07 -5.70
CA ILE A 89 -1.68 4.94 -4.35
C ILE A 89 -2.72 5.36 -3.31
N MET A 90 -3.00 4.49 -2.34
CA MET A 90 -3.91 4.74 -1.23
C MET A 90 -3.16 4.79 0.10
N PRO A 91 -3.31 5.86 0.90
CA PRO A 91 -2.77 5.88 2.25
C PRO A 91 -3.60 4.98 3.18
N LEU A 92 -2.90 4.28 4.06
CA LEU A 92 -3.44 3.52 5.18
C LEU A 92 -2.97 4.18 6.48
N SER A 93 -3.90 4.52 7.36
CA SER A 93 -3.55 5.06 8.67
C SER A 93 -3.01 3.96 9.58
N ASP A 94 -2.07 4.31 10.45
CA ASP A 94 -1.49 3.36 11.42
C ASP A 94 -2.57 2.79 12.33
N GLN A 95 -3.56 3.60 12.71
CA GLN A 95 -4.71 3.14 13.48
C GLN A 95 -5.52 2.09 12.72
N ALA A 96 -5.79 2.29 11.42
CA ALA A 96 -6.50 1.30 10.61
C ALA A 96 -5.69 0.02 10.44
N LEU A 97 -4.37 0.13 10.29
CA LEU A 97 -3.46 -1.02 10.23
C LEU A 97 -3.46 -1.83 11.53
N ILE A 98 -3.33 -1.16 12.68
CA ILE A 98 -3.30 -1.77 14.02
C ILE A 98 -4.63 -2.46 14.33
N LEU A 99 -5.75 -1.75 14.09
CA LEU A 99 -7.10 -2.27 14.32
C LEU A 99 -7.56 -3.26 13.24
N LYS A 100 -6.78 -3.41 12.16
CA LYS A 100 -7.09 -4.24 10.98
C LYS A 100 -8.43 -3.83 10.34
N THR A 101 -8.71 -2.53 10.34
CA THR A 101 -9.90 -1.94 9.71
C THR A 101 -9.67 -1.80 8.22
N THR A 102 -10.39 -2.58 7.42
CA THR A 102 -10.21 -2.66 5.96
C THR A 102 -11.26 -1.90 5.16
N GLN A 103 -12.29 -1.35 5.84
CA GLN A 103 -13.51 -0.82 5.21
C GLN A 103 -13.24 0.30 4.19
N SER A 104 -12.37 1.25 4.50
CA SER A 104 -12.05 2.36 3.59
C SER A 104 -11.39 1.88 2.30
N ILE A 105 -10.39 1.00 2.40
CA ILE A 105 -9.71 0.40 1.25
C ILE A 105 -10.67 -0.48 0.45
N GLU A 106 -11.52 -1.27 1.11
CA GLU A 106 -12.56 -2.07 0.45
C GLU A 106 -13.50 -1.20 -0.40
N GLN A 107 -14.00 -0.10 0.16
CA GLN A 107 -14.92 0.81 -0.53
C GLN A 107 -14.27 1.43 -1.76
N GLN A 108 -13.04 1.95 -1.63
CA GLN A 108 -12.34 2.58 -2.74
C GLN A 108 -11.98 1.58 -3.84
N LEU A 109 -11.53 0.37 -3.49
CA LEU A 109 -11.14 -0.65 -4.47
C LEU A 109 -12.31 -1.28 -5.23
N ARG A 110 -13.48 -1.38 -4.59
CA ARG A 110 -14.69 -1.90 -5.22
C ARG A 110 -15.40 -0.87 -6.10
N GLN A 111 -15.10 0.41 -5.91
CA GLN A 111 -15.53 1.45 -6.83
C GLN A 111 -14.64 1.43 -8.08
N PRO A 112 -15.22 1.54 -9.29
CA PRO A 112 -14.42 1.76 -10.48
C PRO A 112 -13.57 3.02 -10.27
N PRO A 113 -12.28 3.03 -10.69
CA PRO A 113 -11.47 4.24 -10.61
C PRO A 113 -12.22 5.35 -11.36
N LEU A 114 -12.43 6.49 -10.68
CA LEU A 114 -13.04 7.67 -11.27
C LEU A 114 -12.21 8.06 -12.50
N THR A 115 -12.71 7.75 -13.69
CA THR A 115 -12.25 8.33 -14.95
C THR A 115 -12.58 9.82 -14.89
N HIS A 116 -11.56 10.65 -14.73
CA HIS A 116 -11.64 12.10 -14.92
C HIS A 116 -11.23 12.45 -16.34
#